data_AF-D7G9G7-F1
#
_entry.id   AF-D7G9G7-F1
#
_cell.length_a   1.000
_cell.length_b   1.000
_cell.length_c   1.000
_cell.angle_alpha   90.00
_cell.angle_beta   90.00
_cell.angle_gamma   90.00
#
_symmetry.space_group_name_H-M   'P 1'
#
loop_
_entity.id
_entity.type
_entity.pdbx_description
1 polymer ?
#
loop_
_entity_poly.entity_id
_entity_poly.type
_entity_poly.pdbx_seq_one_letter_code
_entity_poly.pdbx_strand_id
1 'polypeptide(L)'
;MNLDGKEVNVDHAAAVALQRAWRKRSAYVFVKDLKQEKLCRDMRKEMRAGLHVDCEACSSAGKKSADIKSRNQKKAWKDTDELLFKGMARVQMSDRGDNWNDRWQEALSLPNKTKMDINYKRRSLDAVYSDFVHTAVTYGRTIISEYFLHEYMKSVKPKRLGGLAGGKKYLWRGILFKLADGSQGPYGGSDEAAAKAAGHELRGASEYLHTGVGLCIPPMCLLDYKGFRMLAQAHLPLGETSLKMGTNDGGRTVLNDCPILDKRTAMAAKALGLRAHIGPRDWVGVQEEEKRGGPDTPRGGGRGRARGHRFQVEVVVRTLKLVLREFQRRWMKSEQSSSERGMHLLVTQFLNLVTGHHERSHLFWRENVTTGVCQRFGTVALTESERAGLWTVCSDRPEILLTIVKELVKVTGVRFKESVNQKLRSRKAKSVVVGFEFHLGDIRDIEAVVTPMAIYQ
;
A
#
# COMPACT_ATOMS: atom_id res chain seq x y z
N MET A 1 40.28 -78.47 -4.55
CA MET A 1 41.02 -77.74 -5.60
C MET A 1 41.27 -76.35 -5.02
N ASN A 2 42.41 -76.07 -4.39
CA ASN A 2 43.76 -75.92 -4.96
C ASN A 2 43.74 -75.16 -6.31
N LEU A 3 44.54 -74.12 -6.57
CA LEU A 3 45.52 -73.33 -5.83
C LEU A 3 45.96 -72.19 -6.80
N ASP A 4 46.59 -71.15 -6.26
CA ASP A 4 47.63 -70.30 -6.88
C ASP A 4 47.28 -69.17 -7.89
N GLY A 5 47.29 -67.94 -7.37
CA GLY A 5 48.55 -67.19 -7.22
C GLY A 5 49.21 -66.62 -8.48
N LYS A 6 49.02 -65.31 -8.71
CA LYS A 6 50.02 -64.36 -9.26
C LYS A 6 49.47 -62.93 -9.18
N GLU A 7 49.66 -62.26 -8.04
CA GLU A 7 49.67 -60.79 -8.00
C GLU A 7 51.06 -60.31 -8.42
N VAL A 8 51.14 -59.67 -9.58
CA VAL A 8 52.32 -58.91 -10.01
C VAL A 8 51.91 -57.46 -10.13
N ASN A 9 52.14 -56.73 -9.04
CA ASN A 9 52.65 -55.36 -8.95
C ASN A 9 52.48 -54.46 -10.20
N VAL A 10 51.27 -53.94 -10.43
CA VAL A 10 50.99 -52.88 -11.43
C VAL A 10 50.82 -51.49 -10.79
N ASP A 11 50.79 -51.39 -9.46
CA ASP A 11 50.45 -50.14 -8.78
C ASP A 11 51.63 -49.20 -8.50
N HIS A 12 52.87 -49.69 -8.45
CA HIS A 12 53.99 -48.82 -8.08
C HIS A 12 54.42 -47.87 -9.22
N ALA A 13 54.40 -48.33 -10.47
CA ALA A 13 54.76 -47.51 -11.62
C ALA A 13 53.72 -46.41 -11.91
N ALA A 14 52.43 -46.71 -11.73
CA ALA A 14 51.34 -45.75 -11.87
C ALA A 14 51.37 -44.70 -10.75
N ALA A 15 51.65 -45.10 -9.51
CA ALA A 15 51.77 -44.19 -8.38
C ALA A 15 52.96 -43.21 -8.55
N VAL A 16 54.12 -43.67 -9.02
CA VAL A 16 55.29 -42.81 -9.25
C VAL A 16 55.06 -41.83 -10.42
N ALA A 17 54.33 -42.25 -11.46
CA ALA A 17 53.95 -41.37 -12.58
C ALA A 17 52.96 -40.28 -12.14
N LEU A 18 51.94 -40.62 -11.34
CA LEU A 18 50.99 -39.67 -10.75
C LEU A 18 51.67 -38.69 -9.80
N GLN A 19 52.63 -39.14 -8.98
CA GLN A 19 53.37 -38.26 -8.06
C GLN A 19 54.29 -37.29 -8.79
N ARG A 20 54.92 -37.70 -9.91
CA ARG A 20 55.70 -36.81 -10.78
C ARG A 20 54.82 -35.81 -11.53
N ALA A 21 53.64 -36.22 -12.00
CA ALA A 21 52.67 -35.34 -12.64
C ALA A 21 52.08 -34.32 -11.65
N TRP A 22 51.80 -34.73 -10.41
CA TRP A 22 51.32 -33.86 -9.34
C TRP A 22 52.40 -32.85 -8.90
N ARG A 23 53.66 -33.26 -8.77
CA ARG A 23 54.77 -32.32 -8.49
C ARG A 23 55.00 -31.29 -9.61
N LYS A 24 54.85 -31.67 -10.89
CA LYS A 24 54.91 -30.72 -12.02
C LYS A 24 53.70 -29.77 -12.06
N ARG A 25 52.50 -30.27 -11.74
CA ARG A 25 51.27 -29.45 -11.69
C ARG A 25 51.27 -28.51 -10.48
N SER A 26 51.74 -28.96 -9.32
CA SER A 26 51.92 -28.14 -8.12
C SER A 26 53.02 -27.10 -8.31
N ALA A 27 54.13 -27.40 -9.00
CA ALA A 27 55.13 -26.38 -9.34
C ALA A 27 54.58 -25.32 -10.32
N TYR A 28 53.72 -25.70 -11.28
CA TYR A 28 53.10 -24.76 -12.21
C TYR A 28 52.01 -23.89 -11.55
N VAL A 29 51.26 -24.45 -10.60
CA VAL A 29 50.31 -23.71 -9.75
C VAL A 29 51.06 -22.78 -8.78
N PHE A 30 52.15 -23.24 -8.15
CA PHE A 30 52.96 -22.43 -7.23
C PHE A 30 53.70 -21.28 -7.94
N VAL A 31 54.15 -21.46 -9.20
CA VAL A 31 54.75 -20.38 -10.00
C VAL A 31 53.68 -19.39 -10.50
N LYS A 32 52.46 -19.85 -10.79
CA LYS A 32 51.31 -18.94 -11.06
C LYS A 32 50.93 -18.16 -9.82
N ASP A 33 50.86 -18.80 -8.66
CA ASP A 33 50.57 -18.14 -7.37
C ASP A 33 51.68 -17.17 -6.96
N LEU A 34 52.96 -17.48 -7.19
CA LEU A 34 54.07 -16.54 -6.96
C LEU A 34 54.06 -15.36 -7.95
N LYS A 35 53.70 -15.57 -9.21
CA LYS A 35 53.54 -14.48 -10.19
C LYS A 35 52.32 -13.62 -9.87
N GLN A 36 51.24 -14.23 -9.37
CA GLN A 36 50.00 -13.54 -9.00
C GLN A 36 50.13 -12.85 -7.64
N GLU A 37 50.92 -13.39 -6.72
CA GLU A 37 51.37 -12.72 -5.50
C GLU A 37 52.35 -11.59 -5.79
N LYS A 38 53.26 -11.76 -6.75
CA LYS A 38 54.17 -10.68 -7.19
C LYS A 38 53.37 -9.58 -7.88
N LEU A 39 52.42 -9.92 -8.75
CA LEU A 39 51.50 -8.96 -9.37
C LEU A 39 50.59 -8.29 -8.33
N CYS A 40 50.07 -9.02 -7.34
CA CYS A 40 49.33 -8.45 -6.22
C CYS A 40 50.23 -7.62 -5.29
N ARG A 41 51.49 -7.98 -5.09
CA ARG A 41 52.48 -7.21 -4.31
C ARG A 41 52.91 -5.96 -5.06
N ASP A 42 53.04 -6.03 -6.37
CA ASP A 42 53.41 -4.93 -7.26
C ASP A 42 52.21 -3.99 -7.43
N MET A 43 50.98 -4.50 -7.61
CA MET A 43 49.75 -3.71 -7.50
C MET A 43 49.54 -3.12 -6.11
N ARG A 44 49.85 -3.85 -5.03
CA ARG A 44 49.80 -3.30 -3.66
C ARG A 44 50.91 -2.27 -3.43
N LYS A 45 52.07 -2.40 -4.08
CA LYS A 45 53.16 -1.43 -4.07
C LYS A 45 52.79 -0.19 -4.88
N GLU A 46 52.19 -0.33 -6.05
CA GLU A 46 51.68 0.75 -6.89
C GLU A 46 50.48 1.44 -6.23
N MET A 47 49.57 0.69 -5.60
CA MET A 47 48.49 1.27 -4.79
C MET A 47 49.04 1.94 -3.53
N ARG A 48 50.05 1.40 -2.85
CA ARG A 48 50.73 2.08 -1.72
C ARG A 48 51.51 3.32 -2.19
N ALA A 49 52.13 3.28 -3.36
CA ALA A 49 52.81 4.42 -3.97
C ALA A 49 51.82 5.49 -4.43
N GLY A 50 50.63 5.10 -4.91
CA GLY A 50 49.53 5.99 -5.26
C GLY A 50 48.74 6.54 -4.06
N LEU A 51 48.87 5.94 -2.87
CA LEU A 51 48.23 6.38 -1.63
C LEU A 51 49.13 7.24 -0.72
N HIS A 52 50.44 7.27 -0.95
CA HIS A 52 51.33 8.28 -0.35
C HIS A 52 51.45 9.48 -1.29
N VAL A 53 50.38 10.25 -1.39
CA VAL A 53 50.52 11.66 -1.74
C VAL A 53 50.94 12.40 -0.47
N ASP A 54 52.18 12.21 -0.05
CA ASP A 54 52.86 13.21 0.75
C ASP A 54 53.11 14.39 -0.19
N CYS A 55 52.08 15.23 -0.33
CA CYS A 55 52.21 16.52 -0.97
C CYS A 55 53.35 17.25 -0.24
N GLU A 56 54.48 17.52 -0.90
CA GLU A 56 55.63 18.21 -0.31
C GLU A 56 55.24 19.57 0.32
N ALA A 57 54.17 20.20 -0.18
CA ALA A 57 53.59 21.41 0.40
C ALA A 57 52.82 21.19 1.73
N CYS A 58 52.50 19.94 2.10
CA CYS A 58 51.79 19.59 3.34
C CYS A 58 52.75 19.14 4.45
N SER A 59 53.86 18.49 4.11
CA SER A 59 54.93 18.15 5.06
C SER A 59 55.66 19.39 5.56
N SER A 60 55.79 20.42 4.73
CA SER A 60 56.32 21.74 5.09
C SER A 60 55.35 22.60 5.92
N ALA A 61 54.07 22.21 6.05
CA ALA A 61 53.02 22.98 6.72
C ALA A 61 52.59 22.42 8.09
N GLY A 62 53.30 21.42 8.65
CA GLY A 62 53.08 20.91 10.02
C GLY A 62 51.72 20.24 10.29
N LYS A 63 51.00 19.80 9.25
CA LYS A 63 49.65 19.20 9.41
C LYS A 63 49.74 17.73 9.82
N LYS A 64 48.95 17.31 10.81
CA LYS A 64 48.94 15.93 11.33
C LYS A 64 48.40 14.97 10.25
N SER A 65 48.96 13.76 10.18
CA SER A 65 48.59 12.72 9.19
C SER A 65 47.08 12.40 9.16
N ALA A 66 46.38 12.51 10.30
CA ALA A 66 44.94 12.32 10.40
C ALA A 66 44.13 13.38 9.61
N ASP A 67 44.58 14.63 9.61
CA ASP A 67 43.94 15.74 8.90
C ASP A 67 44.09 15.57 7.38
N ILE A 68 45.26 15.07 6.95
CA ILE A 68 45.54 14.75 5.54
C ILE A 68 44.64 13.61 5.06
N LYS A 69 44.52 12.53 5.85
CA LYS A 69 43.61 11.41 5.53
C LYS A 69 42.17 11.87 5.43
N SER A 70 41.68 12.66 6.38
CA SER A 70 40.31 13.21 6.35
C SER A 70 40.08 14.08 5.11
N ARG A 71 41.05 14.93 4.75
CA ARG A 71 40.96 15.78 3.55
C ARG A 71 40.95 14.97 2.26
N ASN A 72 41.83 13.99 2.13
CA ASN A 72 41.88 13.11 0.96
C ASN A 72 40.62 12.28 0.83
N GLN A 73 40.06 11.81 1.95
CA GLN A 73 38.81 11.09 1.97
C GLN A 73 37.64 11.99 1.55
N LYS A 74 37.53 13.22 2.07
CA LYS A 74 36.53 14.21 1.63
C LYS A 74 36.65 14.53 0.14
N LYS A 75 37.88 14.64 -0.38
CA LYS A 75 38.13 14.83 -1.81
C LYS A 75 37.66 13.62 -2.62
N ALA A 76 38.02 12.41 -2.23
CA ALA A 76 37.59 11.18 -2.90
C ALA A 76 36.05 11.03 -2.89
N TRP A 77 35.38 11.39 -1.79
CA TRP A 77 33.91 11.44 -1.72
C TRP A 77 33.32 12.46 -2.69
N LYS A 78 33.92 13.65 -2.76
CA LYS A 78 33.50 14.71 -3.69
C LYS A 78 33.69 14.29 -5.15
N ASP A 79 34.83 13.69 -5.49
CA ASP A 79 35.12 13.18 -6.83
C ASP A 79 34.15 12.04 -7.19
N THR A 80 33.82 11.16 -6.23
CA THR A 80 32.84 10.09 -6.41
C THR A 80 31.41 10.65 -6.57
N ASP A 81 31.01 11.65 -5.79
CA ASP A 81 29.69 12.30 -5.93
C ASP A 81 29.59 13.01 -7.29
N GLU A 82 30.67 13.66 -7.73
CA GLU A 82 30.74 14.25 -9.07
C GLU A 82 30.61 13.18 -10.15
N LEU A 83 31.31 12.05 -10.05
CA LEU A 83 31.18 10.93 -11.00
C LEU A 83 29.77 10.33 -11.04
N LEU A 84 29.13 10.17 -9.88
CA LEU A 84 27.82 9.55 -9.78
C LEU A 84 26.69 10.46 -10.24
N PHE A 85 26.84 11.77 -10.11
CA PHE A 85 25.69 12.67 -10.13
C PHE A 85 25.89 14.03 -10.82
N LYS A 86 27.05 14.32 -11.41
CA LYS A 86 27.27 15.58 -12.14
C LYS A 86 26.21 15.77 -13.23
N GLY A 87 25.57 16.93 -13.21
CA GLY A 87 24.52 17.29 -14.17
C GLY A 87 23.16 16.62 -13.95
N MET A 88 23.00 15.78 -12.92
CA MET A 88 21.69 15.21 -12.56
C MET A 88 20.92 16.18 -11.67
N ALA A 89 19.71 16.57 -12.09
CA ALA A 89 18.79 17.30 -11.24
C ALA A 89 18.40 16.41 -10.04
N ARG A 90 18.58 16.92 -8.82
CA ARG A 90 18.21 16.21 -7.57
C ARG A 90 17.20 17.01 -6.77
N VAL A 91 16.40 16.30 -5.98
CA VAL A 91 15.62 16.91 -4.89
C VAL A 91 16.63 17.54 -3.93
N GLN A 92 16.59 18.87 -3.79
CA GLN A 92 17.48 19.64 -2.93
C GLN A 92 16.93 19.80 -1.52
N MET A 93 15.61 19.68 -1.35
CA MET A 93 15.02 19.95 -0.05
C MET A 93 15.23 18.79 0.91
N SER A 94 15.72 19.13 2.11
CA SER A 94 15.97 18.18 3.18
C SER A 94 14.67 17.66 3.79
N ASP A 95 14.74 16.44 4.33
CA ASP A 95 13.65 15.87 5.10
C ASP A 95 13.55 16.52 6.48
N ARG A 96 12.42 17.17 6.75
CA ARG A 96 12.09 17.74 8.07
C ARG A 96 11.13 16.85 8.87
N GLY A 97 10.64 15.76 8.26
CA GLY A 97 9.64 14.86 8.85
C GLY A 97 8.20 15.38 8.81
N ASP A 98 7.96 16.54 8.20
CA ASP A 98 6.64 17.17 8.05
C ASP A 98 6.42 17.91 6.71
N ASN A 99 7.46 18.10 5.89
CA ASN A 99 7.42 18.79 4.61
C ASN A 99 7.10 17.86 3.43
N TRP A 100 6.16 16.93 3.64
CA TRP A 100 5.81 15.89 2.65
C TRP A 100 5.36 16.47 1.31
N ASN A 101 4.47 17.47 1.34
CA ASN A 101 3.97 18.09 0.11
C ASN A 101 5.10 18.77 -0.65
N ASP A 102 5.95 19.53 0.03
CA ASP A 102 7.04 20.25 -0.63
C ASP A 102 8.02 19.25 -1.31
N ARG A 103 8.41 18.17 -0.61
CA ARG A 103 9.33 17.14 -1.14
C ARG A 103 8.72 16.45 -2.35
N TRP A 104 7.42 16.19 -2.25
CA TRP A 104 6.63 15.59 -3.31
C TRP A 104 6.51 16.48 -4.55
N GLN A 105 6.20 17.77 -4.39
CA GLN A 105 6.12 18.71 -5.50
C GLN A 105 7.50 18.90 -6.16
N GLU A 106 8.58 18.94 -5.39
CA GLU A 106 9.93 19.01 -5.93
C GLU A 106 10.28 17.75 -6.73
N ALA A 107 9.98 16.56 -6.20
CA ALA A 107 10.16 15.31 -6.95
C ALA A 107 9.30 15.27 -8.23
N LEU A 108 8.06 15.77 -8.19
CA LEU A 108 7.20 15.90 -9.37
C LEU A 108 7.75 16.88 -10.41
N SER A 109 8.52 17.89 -9.99
CA SER A 109 9.14 18.88 -10.87
C SER A 109 10.41 18.36 -11.58
N LEU A 110 10.94 17.20 -11.17
CA LEU A 110 12.14 16.62 -11.78
C LEU A 110 11.95 16.38 -13.29
N PRO A 111 13.04 16.52 -14.09
CA PRO A 111 13.01 16.31 -15.52
C PRO A 111 12.52 14.91 -15.91
N ASN A 112 11.96 14.81 -17.12
CA ASN A 112 11.49 13.56 -17.71
C ASN A 112 12.02 13.39 -19.16
N LYS A 113 13.21 13.92 -19.45
CA LYS A 113 13.73 13.98 -20.83
C LYS A 113 14.44 12.69 -21.22
N THR A 114 15.28 12.16 -20.33
CA THR A 114 16.03 10.92 -20.56
C THR A 114 15.46 9.76 -19.75
N LYS A 115 15.80 8.52 -20.14
CA LYS A 115 15.46 7.32 -19.34
C LYS A 115 16.02 7.40 -17.92
N MET A 116 17.21 7.99 -17.76
CA MET A 116 17.83 8.18 -16.45
C MET A 116 17.04 9.18 -15.61
N ASP A 117 16.58 10.30 -16.21
CA ASP A 117 15.75 11.28 -15.51
C ASP A 117 14.43 10.65 -15.03
N ILE A 118 13.75 9.91 -15.91
CA ILE A 118 12.49 9.22 -15.59
C ILE A 118 12.70 8.24 -14.43
N ASN A 119 13.76 7.42 -14.49
CA ASN A 119 14.07 6.46 -13.43
C ASN A 119 14.42 7.16 -12.11
N TYR A 120 15.17 8.26 -12.16
CA TYR A 120 15.53 9.03 -10.98
C TYR A 120 14.29 9.67 -10.35
N LYS A 121 13.47 10.36 -11.15
CA LYS A 121 12.19 10.93 -10.71
C LYS A 121 11.30 9.90 -10.05
N ARG A 122 11.15 8.73 -10.68
CA ARG A 122 10.35 7.61 -10.13
C ARG A 122 10.87 7.18 -8.75
N ARG A 123 12.17 6.96 -8.62
CA ARG A 123 12.80 6.59 -7.34
C ARG A 123 12.62 7.69 -6.28
N SER A 124 12.74 8.95 -6.66
CA SER A 124 12.53 10.09 -5.76
C SER A 124 11.08 10.16 -5.28
N LEU A 125 10.10 10.00 -6.18
CA LEU A 125 8.68 9.94 -5.82
C LEU A 125 8.38 8.74 -4.91
N ASP A 126 8.86 7.55 -5.27
CA ASP A 126 8.68 6.33 -4.48
C ASP A 126 9.28 6.46 -3.07
N ALA A 127 10.45 7.09 -2.93
CA ALA A 127 11.07 7.33 -1.64
C ALA A 127 10.22 8.25 -0.75
N VAL A 128 9.87 9.45 -1.24
CA VAL A 128 9.05 10.40 -0.46
C VAL A 128 7.68 9.78 -0.12
N TYR A 129 7.06 9.09 -1.08
CA TYR A 129 5.75 8.49 -0.89
C TYR A 129 5.77 7.31 0.07
N SER A 130 6.78 6.44 0.01
CA SER A 130 6.94 5.32 0.94
C SER A 130 7.09 5.84 2.38
N ASP A 131 7.91 6.86 2.59
CA ASP A 131 8.12 7.48 3.91
C ASP A 131 6.83 8.13 4.44
N PHE A 132 6.10 8.83 3.55
CA PHE A 132 4.80 9.41 3.85
C PHE A 132 3.78 8.34 4.26
N VAL A 133 3.65 7.25 3.49
CA VAL A 133 2.71 6.16 3.78
C VAL A 133 3.09 5.47 5.10
N HIS A 134 4.37 5.20 5.35
CA HIS A 134 4.82 4.59 6.60
C HIS A 134 4.47 5.47 7.81
N THR A 135 4.72 6.78 7.71
CA THR A 135 4.33 7.78 8.72
C THR A 135 2.80 7.82 8.92
N ALA A 136 2.03 7.83 7.82
CA ALA A 136 0.58 7.83 7.84
C ALA A 136 -0.01 6.57 8.50
N VAL A 137 0.56 5.39 8.22
CA VAL A 137 0.15 4.12 8.85
C VAL A 137 0.40 4.13 10.34
N THR A 138 1.58 4.58 10.74
CA THR A 138 1.98 4.61 12.15
C THR A 138 1.02 5.46 12.97
N TYR A 139 0.87 6.75 12.62
CA TYR A 139 0.00 7.65 13.38
C TYR A 139 -1.48 7.40 13.13
N GLY A 140 -1.83 6.89 11.95
CA GLY A 140 -3.20 6.53 11.64
C GLY A 140 -3.72 5.39 12.51
N ARG A 141 -2.91 4.35 12.74
CA ARG A 141 -3.26 3.26 13.68
C ARG A 141 -3.46 3.80 15.08
N THR A 142 -2.58 4.69 15.55
CA THR A 142 -2.70 5.32 16.87
C THR A 142 -4.02 6.11 17.00
N ILE A 143 -4.31 7.01 16.04
CA ILE A 143 -5.54 7.82 16.05
C ILE A 143 -6.79 6.95 16.10
N ILE A 144 -6.84 5.88 15.29
CA ILE A 144 -7.99 4.97 15.25
C ILE A 144 -8.11 4.20 16.56
N SER A 145 -7.03 3.61 17.06
CA SER A 145 -7.05 2.83 18.31
C SER A 145 -7.46 3.67 19.52
N GLU A 146 -7.20 4.97 19.50
CA GLU A 146 -7.52 5.90 20.58
C GLU A 146 -8.83 6.68 20.35
N TYR A 147 -9.59 6.38 19.29
CA TYR A 147 -10.68 7.24 18.79
C TYR A 147 -11.73 7.56 19.86
N PHE A 148 -12.12 6.56 20.65
CA PHE A 148 -13.12 6.64 21.71
C PHE A 148 -12.54 6.81 23.11
N LEU A 149 -11.22 6.90 23.26
CA LEU A 149 -10.63 7.24 24.56
C LEU A 149 -11.00 8.68 24.96
N HIS A 150 -10.89 8.98 26.25
CA HIS A 150 -10.96 10.34 26.73
C HIS A 150 -9.82 11.20 26.15
N GLU A 151 -10.11 12.48 25.93
CA GLU A 151 -9.21 13.42 25.24
C GLU A 151 -7.81 13.53 25.89
N TYR A 152 -7.72 13.40 27.21
CA TYR A 152 -6.45 13.43 27.94
C TYR A 152 -5.58 12.19 27.73
N MET A 153 -6.16 11.08 27.26
CA MET A 153 -5.45 9.82 26.99
C MET A 153 -5.00 9.69 25.53
N LYS A 154 -5.41 10.63 24.65
CA LYS A 154 -5.06 10.58 23.23
C LYS A 154 -3.66 11.12 23.00
N SER A 155 -2.86 10.32 22.31
CA SER A 155 -1.53 10.69 21.83
C SER A 155 -1.61 11.76 20.74
N VAL A 156 -2.63 11.70 19.88
CA VAL A 156 -2.88 12.69 18.81
C VAL A 156 -4.29 13.26 18.96
N LYS A 157 -4.35 14.56 19.27
CA LYS A 157 -5.62 15.26 19.51
C LYS A 157 -6.25 15.77 18.22
N PRO A 158 -7.59 15.71 18.08
CA PRO A 158 -8.31 16.33 16.97
C PRO A 158 -8.07 17.84 16.91
N LYS A 159 -8.05 18.38 15.69
CA LYS A 159 -8.01 19.83 15.44
C LYS A 159 -9.29 20.29 14.77
N ARG A 160 -9.77 21.48 15.15
CA ARG A 160 -10.89 22.15 14.46
C ARG A 160 -10.35 22.82 13.20
N LEU A 161 -10.46 22.12 12.07
CA LEU A 161 -9.94 22.58 10.75
C LEU A 161 -11.07 22.93 9.77
N GLY A 162 -12.25 23.30 10.29
CA GLY A 162 -13.44 23.66 9.51
C GLY A 162 -13.98 22.53 8.62
N GLY A 163 -14.86 22.89 7.68
CA GLY A 163 -15.52 22.00 6.72
C GLY A 163 -16.77 21.31 7.26
N LEU A 164 -17.79 21.18 6.40
CA LEU A 164 -19.10 20.62 6.74
C LEU A 164 -19.11 19.08 6.75
N ALA A 165 -18.21 18.46 5.98
CA ALA A 165 -18.17 17.02 5.73
C ALA A 165 -16.86 16.39 6.21
N GLY A 166 -16.95 15.18 6.78
CA GLY A 166 -15.80 14.32 7.05
C GLY A 166 -15.25 14.39 8.48
N GLY A 167 -16.04 13.92 9.44
CA GLY A 167 -15.62 13.45 10.77
C GLY A 167 -14.65 14.32 11.56
N LYS A 168 -13.97 13.71 12.54
CA LYS A 168 -12.86 14.35 13.27
C LYS A 168 -11.64 14.41 12.36
N LYS A 169 -10.98 15.58 12.37
CA LYS A 169 -9.74 15.83 11.63
C LYS A 169 -8.57 15.94 12.59
N TYR A 170 -7.41 15.47 12.17
CA TYR A 170 -6.18 15.50 12.94
C TYR A 170 -5.06 16.03 12.05
N LEU A 171 -4.16 16.84 12.61
CA LEU A 171 -2.99 17.34 11.90
C LEU A 171 -1.76 17.01 12.72
N TRP A 172 -0.93 16.10 12.20
CA TRP A 172 0.23 15.59 12.91
C TRP A 172 1.36 15.27 11.94
N ARG A 173 2.60 15.69 12.27
CA ARG A 173 3.80 15.47 11.44
C ARG A 173 3.60 15.83 9.96
N GLY A 174 2.96 16.98 9.70
CA GLY A 174 2.70 17.43 8.33
C GLY A 174 1.69 16.60 7.55
N ILE A 175 0.89 15.76 8.21
CA ILE A 175 -0.17 14.95 7.60
C ILE A 175 -1.52 15.35 8.20
N LEU A 176 -2.45 15.68 7.32
CA LEU A 176 -3.86 15.86 7.62
C LEU A 176 -4.56 14.50 7.53
N PHE A 177 -5.07 14.02 8.65
CA PHE A 177 -5.89 12.81 8.74
C PHE A 177 -7.37 13.19 8.83
N LYS A 178 -8.17 12.64 7.92
CA LYS A 178 -9.62 12.81 7.86
C LYS A 178 -10.28 11.46 8.11
N LEU A 179 -10.91 11.29 9.27
CA LEU A 179 -11.65 10.07 9.56
C LEU A 179 -12.97 10.07 8.78
N ALA A 180 -13.26 8.97 8.10
CA ALA A 180 -14.55 8.76 7.47
C ALA A 180 -15.58 8.35 8.53
N ASP A 181 -16.21 9.36 9.13
CA ASP A 181 -17.26 9.22 10.14
C ASP A 181 -18.59 9.69 9.52
N GLY A 182 -19.56 8.78 9.45
CA GLY A 182 -20.88 9.04 8.88
C GLY A 182 -21.82 9.77 9.83
N SER A 183 -21.50 9.88 11.12
CA SER A 183 -22.32 10.60 12.10
C SER A 183 -22.31 12.11 11.90
N GLN A 184 -21.40 12.63 11.07
CA GLN A 184 -21.23 14.06 10.78
C GLN A 184 -21.30 14.33 9.28
N GLY A 185 -21.83 15.50 8.91
CA GLY A 185 -21.91 15.94 7.51
C GLY A 185 -23.06 15.31 6.71
N PRO A 186 -22.97 15.27 5.37
CA PRO A 186 -24.10 14.96 4.49
C PRO A 186 -24.44 13.45 4.41
N TYR A 187 -23.81 12.61 5.23
CA TYR A 187 -23.86 11.15 5.09
C TYR A 187 -25.01 10.48 5.86
N GLY A 188 -25.84 11.25 6.58
CA GLY A 188 -27.06 10.75 7.22
C GLY A 188 -26.83 9.62 8.24
N GLY A 189 -25.69 9.61 8.94
CA GLY A 189 -25.32 8.54 9.86
C GLY A 189 -24.64 7.32 9.22
N SER A 190 -24.41 7.33 7.90
CA SER A 190 -23.83 6.19 7.18
C SER A 190 -22.30 6.26 7.10
N ASP A 191 -21.63 5.48 7.96
CA ASP A 191 -20.17 5.30 7.91
C ASP A 191 -19.71 4.74 6.56
N GLU A 192 -20.54 3.93 5.90
CA GLU A 192 -20.24 3.42 4.57
C GLU A 192 -20.21 4.53 3.52
N ALA A 193 -21.19 5.45 3.54
CA ALA A 193 -21.22 6.58 2.62
C ALA A 193 -20.00 7.51 2.83
N ALA A 194 -19.66 7.80 4.09
CA ALA A 194 -18.45 8.56 4.42
C ALA A 194 -17.17 7.86 3.92
N ALA A 195 -17.07 6.54 4.11
CA ALA A 195 -15.92 5.75 3.66
C ALA A 195 -15.81 5.68 2.12
N LYS A 196 -16.94 5.70 1.41
CA LYS A 196 -16.99 5.81 -0.05
C LYS A 196 -16.53 7.19 -0.53
N ALA A 197 -16.98 8.26 0.12
CA ALA A 197 -16.57 9.62 -0.22
C ALA A 197 -15.05 9.81 -0.08
N ALA A 198 -14.45 9.35 1.02
CA ALA A 198 -12.99 9.34 1.18
C ALA A 198 -12.29 8.51 0.09
N GLY A 199 -12.91 7.40 -0.33
CA GLY A 199 -12.48 6.60 -1.48
C GLY A 199 -12.43 7.38 -2.79
N HIS A 200 -13.47 8.15 -3.06
CA HIS A 200 -13.56 8.99 -4.25
C HIS A 200 -12.60 10.18 -4.20
N GLU A 201 -12.29 10.72 -3.03
CA GLU A 201 -11.29 11.78 -2.87
C GLU A 201 -9.90 11.30 -3.31
N LEU A 202 -9.45 10.13 -2.83
CA LEU A 202 -8.19 9.53 -3.28
C LEU A 202 -8.20 9.22 -4.78
N ARG A 203 -9.28 8.60 -5.28
CA ARG A 203 -9.38 8.22 -6.70
C ARG A 203 -9.36 9.45 -7.60
N GLY A 204 -10.16 10.47 -7.28
CA GLY A 204 -10.19 11.73 -8.02
C GLY A 204 -8.80 12.37 -8.06
N ALA A 205 -8.12 12.45 -6.93
CA ALA A 205 -6.77 12.99 -6.87
C ALA A 205 -5.76 12.22 -7.74
N SER A 206 -5.81 10.88 -7.74
CA SER A 206 -5.01 10.07 -8.67
C SER A 206 -5.29 10.40 -10.12
N GLU A 207 -6.56 10.49 -10.53
CA GLU A 207 -6.91 10.83 -11.90
C GLU A 207 -6.43 12.25 -12.27
N TYR A 208 -6.61 13.23 -11.38
CA TYR A 208 -6.10 14.58 -11.58
C TYR A 208 -4.58 14.63 -11.71
N LEU A 209 -3.84 13.87 -10.89
CA LEU A 209 -2.38 13.76 -10.98
C LEU A 209 -1.97 13.22 -12.35
N HIS A 210 -2.66 12.17 -12.83
CA HIS A 210 -2.38 11.53 -14.10
C HIS A 210 -2.68 12.41 -15.33
N THR A 211 -3.56 13.41 -15.21
CA THR A 211 -3.81 14.36 -16.32
C THR A 211 -2.58 15.17 -16.70
N GLY A 212 -1.62 15.36 -15.79
CA GLY A 212 -0.39 16.09 -16.07
C GLY A 212 -0.56 17.57 -16.43
N VAL A 213 -1.74 18.17 -16.20
CA VAL A 213 -2.06 19.56 -16.58
C VAL A 213 -1.40 20.62 -15.69
N GLY A 214 -0.49 20.22 -14.81
CA GLY A 214 0.22 21.10 -13.90
C GLY A 214 -0.60 21.53 -12.67
N LEU A 215 -1.60 20.74 -12.25
CA LEU A 215 -2.23 20.92 -10.93
C LEU A 215 -1.36 20.26 -9.86
N CYS A 216 -1.12 20.98 -8.74
CA CYS A 216 -0.37 20.45 -7.62
C CYS A 216 -1.28 19.56 -6.77
N ILE A 217 -1.07 18.24 -6.85
CA ILE A 217 -1.83 17.25 -6.08
C ILE A 217 -0.93 16.75 -4.93
N PRO A 218 -1.37 16.80 -3.66
CA PRO A 218 -0.58 16.27 -2.55
C PRO A 218 -0.57 14.74 -2.56
N PRO A 219 0.46 14.10 -1.99
CA PRO A 219 0.42 12.66 -1.77
C PRO A 219 -0.66 12.32 -0.75
N MET A 220 -1.39 11.24 -1.03
CA MET A 220 -2.49 10.74 -0.21
C MET A 220 -2.46 9.23 -0.10
N CYS A 221 -3.07 8.68 0.95
CA CYS A 221 -3.40 7.26 1.03
C CYS A 221 -4.64 7.05 1.90
N LEU A 222 -5.34 5.94 1.68
CA LEU A 222 -6.40 5.49 2.57
C LEU A 222 -5.88 4.40 3.49
N LEU A 223 -6.33 4.44 4.74
CA LEU A 223 -6.07 3.45 5.76
C LEU A 223 -7.39 2.87 6.24
N ASP A 224 -7.55 1.56 6.11
CA ASP A 224 -8.65 0.82 6.72
C ASP A 224 -8.11 0.04 7.92
N TYR A 225 -8.62 0.33 9.11
CA TYR A 225 -8.15 -0.31 10.35
C TYR A 225 -9.26 -0.33 11.41
N LYS A 226 -9.41 -1.46 12.13
CA LYS A 226 -10.39 -1.67 13.22
C LYS A 226 -11.81 -1.15 12.91
N GLY A 227 -12.28 -1.36 11.68
CA GLY A 227 -13.63 -0.94 11.27
C GLY A 227 -13.72 0.47 10.69
N PHE A 228 -12.67 1.27 10.79
CA PHE A 228 -12.64 2.66 10.33
C PHE A 228 -11.86 2.83 9.03
N ARG A 229 -12.26 3.84 8.25
CA ARG A 229 -11.48 4.33 7.11
C ARG A 229 -10.98 5.73 7.41
N MET A 230 -9.73 5.99 7.05
CA MET A 230 -9.11 7.30 7.19
C MET A 230 -8.38 7.67 5.92
N LEU A 231 -8.55 8.91 5.48
CA LEU A 231 -7.74 9.52 4.44
C LEU A 231 -6.58 10.26 5.11
N ALA A 232 -5.36 9.91 4.75
CA ALA A 232 -4.17 10.69 5.08
C ALA A 232 -3.75 11.49 3.85
N GLN A 233 -3.52 12.79 4.03
CA GLN A 233 -3.12 13.72 2.99
C GLN A 233 -1.96 14.56 3.52
N ALA A 234 -0.92 14.81 2.72
CA ALA A 234 0.08 15.80 3.11
C ALA A 234 -0.58 17.15 3.38
N HIS A 235 -0.15 17.81 4.45
CA HIS A 235 -0.62 19.13 4.82
C HIS A 235 -0.28 20.11 3.71
N LEU A 236 -1.30 20.84 3.25
CA LEU A 236 -1.16 21.85 2.21
C LEU A 236 -0.95 23.22 2.85
N PRO A 237 -0.19 24.14 2.21
CA PRO A 237 -0.02 25.51 2.67
C PRO A 237 -1.25 26.37 2.32
N LEU A 238 -2.43 25.96 2.79
CA LEU A 238 -3.71 26.61 2.55
C LEU A 238 -4.22 27.30 3.82
N GLY A 239 -4.89 28.44 3.65
CA GLY A 239 -5.51 29.22 4.71
C GLY A 239 -6.98 29.52 4.39
N GLU A 240 -7.64 30.29 5.26
CA GLU A 240 -9.08 30.59 5.11
C GLU A 240 -9.39 31.35 3.81
N THR A 241 -8.46 32.18 3.34
CA THR A 241 -8.60 33.00 2.12
C THR A 241 -7.95 32.39 0.87
N SER A 242 -7.38 31.18 0.97
CA SER A 242 -6.67 30.55 -0.16
C SER A 242 -7.60 29.84 -1.15
N LEU A 243 -8.90 29.72 -0.87
CA LEU A 243 -9.85 29.16 -1.81
C LEU A 243 -9.91 30.06 -3.05
N LYS A 244 -9.58 29.50 -4.22
CA LYS A 244 -9.64 30.21 -5.51
C LYS A 244 -10.62 29.59 -6.50
N MET A 245 -10.95 28.32 -6.31
CA MET A 245 -11.94 27.60 -7.10
C MET A 245 -12.63 26.55 -6.22
N GLY A 246 -13.96 26.43 -6.32
CA GLY A 246 -14.76 25.47 -5.56
C GLY A 246 -15.63 26.12 -4.50
N THR A 247 -15.97 25.39 -3.43
CA THR A 247 -16.92 25.83 -2.41
C THR A 247 -16.40 25.57 -1.01
N ASN A 248 -16.71 26.45 -0.06
CA ASN A 248 -16.50 26.28 1.38
C ASN A 248 -17.81 26.21 2.17
N ASP A 249 -18.97 26.34 1.53
CA ASP A 249 -20.30 26.43 2.15
C ASP A 249 -21.22 25.26 1.78
N GLY A 250 -20.63 24.14 1.36
CA GLY A 250 -21.35 22.93 0.97
C GLY A 250 -22.00 23.01 -0.40
N GLY A 251 -21.48 23.85 -1.30
CA GLY A 251 -21.94 23.99 -2.68
C GLY A 251 -23.05 25.03 -2.87
N ARG A 252 -23.34 25.86 -1.86
CA ARG A 252 -24.31 26.96 -2.00
C ARG A 252 -23.77 28.07 -2.88
N THR A 253 -22.47 28.36 -2.74
CA THR A 253 -21.71 29.23 -3.64
C THR A 253 -20.50 28.47 -4.19
N VAL A 254 -20.19 28.72 -5.46
CA VAL A 254 -19.03 28.17 -6.15
C VAL A 254 -18.17 29.34 -6.65
N LEU A 255 -16.96 29.44 -6.11
CA LEU A 255 -15.97 30.44 -6.45
C LEU A 255 -15.18 30.03 -7.69
N ASN A 256 -14.80 31.01 -8.51
CA ASN A 256 -13.86 30.84 -9.62
C ASN A 256 -13.06 32.13 -9.85
N ASP A 257 -12.09 32.39 -8.99
CA ASP A 257 -11.34 33.65 -8.92
C ASP A 257 -9.91 33.53 -9.50
N CYS A 258 -9.60 32.43 -10.18
CA CYS A 258 -8.26 32.20 -10.73
C CYS A 258 -8.32 31.65 -12.16
N PRO A 259 -8.09 32.50 -13.18
CA PRO A 259 -8.10 32.09 -14.59
C PRO A 259 -7.11 30.96 -14.92
N ILE A 260 -5.98 30.90 -14.20
CA ILE A 260 -5.00 29.83 -14.37
C ILE A 260 -5.57 28.48 -13.90
N LEU A 261 -6.24 28.47 -12.75
CA LEU A 261 -6.88 27.25 -12.24
C LEU A 261 -8.03 26.84 -13.15
N ASP A 262 -8.88 27.78 -13.58
CA ASP A 262 -9.98 27.53 -14.51
C ASP A 262 -9.52 26.86 -15.81
N LYS A 263 -8.47 27.41 -16.43
CA LYS A 263 -7.87 26.81 -17.62
C LYS A 263 -7.35 25.39 -17.35
N ARG A 264 -6.64 25.17 -16.25
CA ARG A 264 -6.05 23.85 -15.91
C ARG A 264 -7.14 22.82 -15.57
N THR A 265 -8.17 23.21 -14.83
CA THR A 265 -9.29 22.30 -14.50
C THR A 265 -10.14 21.99 -15.72
N ALA A 266 -10.33 22.93 -16.65
CA ALA A 266 -10.96 22.66 -17.94
C ALA A 266 -10.15 21.66 -18.79
N MET A 267 -8.82 21.79 -18.82
CA MET A 267 -7.94 20.82 -19.47
C MET A 267 -8.05 19.43 -18.83
N ALA A 268 -8.06 19.34 -17.50
CA ALA A 268 -8.23 18.08 -16.78
C ALA A 268 -9.61 17.46 -17.06
N ALA A 269 -10.69 18.25 -17.03
CA ALA A 269 -12.04 17.78 -17.34
C ALA A 269 -12.12 17.20 -18.76
N LYS A 270 -11.51 17.86 -19.74
CA LYS A 270 -11.41 17.34 -21.11
C LYS A 270 -10.65 16.02 -21.18
N ALA A 271 -9.51 15.90 -20.50
CA ALA A 271 -8.71 14.68 -20.48
C ALA A 271 -9.44 13.51 -19.80
N LEU A 272 -10.29 13.80 -18.81
CA LEU A 272 -11.06 12.82 -18.06
C LEU A 272 -12.46 12.54 -18.65
N GLY A 273 -12.85 13.23 -19.72
CA GLY A 273 -14.19 13.10 -20.32
C GLY A 273 -15.32 13.58 -19.40
N LEU A 274 -15.05 14.55 -18.53
CA LEU A 274 -16.03 15.08 -17.57
C LEU A 274 -16.87 16.21 -18.20
N ARG A 275 -18.17 16.23 -17.86
CA ARG A 275 -19.06 17.35 -18.15
C ARG A 275 -18.89 18.45 -17.09
N ALA A 276 -19.15 19.71 -17.48
CA ALA A 276 -19.18 20.83 -16.54
C ALA A 276 -20.19 20.56 -15.41
N HIS A 277 -19.78 20.88 -14.17
CA HIS A 277 -20.65 20.75 -13.01
C HIS A 277 -21.72 21.85 -13.04
N ILE A 278 -23.00 21.45 -12.99
CA ILE A 278 -24.14 22.36 -12.96
C ILE A 278 -24.42 22.69 -11.49
N GLY A 279 -24.27 23.96 -11.10
CA GLY A 279 -24.52 24.39 -9.72
C GLY A 279 -26.01 24.36 -9.37
N PRO A 280 -26.40 24.46 -8.08
CA PRO A 280 -27.81 24.46 -7.67
C PRO A 280 -28.65 25.58 -8.33
N ARG A 281 -28.03 26.71 -8.70
CA ARG A 281 -28.70 27.81 -9.40
C ARG A 281 -29.05 27.49 -10.86
N ASP A 282 -28.25 26.65 -11.51
CA ASP A 282 -28.42 26.26 -12.92
C ASP A 282 -29.29 25.01 -13.07
N TRP A 283 -29.60 24.31 -11.97
CA TRP A 283 -30.47 23.13 -11.94
C TRP A 283 -31.93 23.45 -12.30
N VAL A 284 -32.36 24.71 -12.16
CA VAL A 284 -33.74 25.14 -12.43
C VAL A 284 -34.11 25.06 -13.92
N GLY A 285 -33.13 24.99 -14.84
CA GLY A 285 -33.35 24.94 -16.29
C GLY A 285 -33.20 23.57 -16.96
N VAL A 286 -32.78 22.52 -16.25
CA VAL A 286 -32.42 21.22 -16.87
C VAL A 286 -33.60 20.22 -16.91
N GLN A 287 -34.74 20.54 -16.30
CA GLN A 287 -35.91 19.63 -16.33
C GLN A 287 -36.70 19.63 -17.64
N GLU A 288 -36.46 20.54 -18.58
CA GLU A 288 -37.24 20.61 -19.84
C GLU A 288 -36.63 19.84 -21.02
N GLU A 289 -35.32 19.53 -21.01
CA GLU A 289 -34.69 18.82 -22.14
C GLU A 289 -34.76 17.30 -22.04
N GLU A 290 -35.02 16.72 -20.86
CA GLU A 290 -35.12 15.26 -20.69
C GLU A 290 -36.47 14.68 -21.16
N LYS A 291 -37.44 15.54 -21.51
CA LYS A 291 -38.76 15.13 -22.06
C LYS A 291 -38.86 15.17 -23.59
N ARG A 292 -37.78 15.45 -24.31
CA ARG A 292 -37.74 15.40 -25.78
C ARG A 292 -36.74 14.35 -26.29
N GLY A 293 -36.91 13.11 -25.85
CA GLY A 293 -36.34 11.91 -26.48
C GLY A 293 -37.45 11.18 -27.24
N GLY A 294 -37.25 10.94 -28.53
CA GLY A 294 -38.22 10.40 -29.49
C GLY A 294 -38.70 8.96 -29.24
N PRO A 295 -39.53 8.42 -30.15
CA PRO A 295 -40.27 7.18 -29.92
C PRO A 295 -39.34 6.00 -29.64
N ASP A 296 -39.71 5.25 -28.60
CA ASP A 296 -39.15 3.96 -28.21
C ASP A 296 -39.05 3.03 -29.43
N THR A 297 -37.88 3.03 -30.05
CA THR A 297 -37.50 1.98 -30.97
C THR A 297 -37.00 0.82 -30.13
N PRO A 298 -37.63 -0.37 -30.20
CA PRO A 298 -37.18 -1.53 -29.44
C PRO A 298 -35.80 -1.90 -29.96
N ARG A 299 -34.75 -1.56 -29.20
CA ARG A 299 -33.40 -2.01 -29.48
C ARG A 299 -33.42 -3.53 -29.44
N GLY A 300 -33.10 -4.11 -30.59
CA GLY A 300 -33.26 -5.52 -30.89
C GLY A 300 -32.71 -6.43 -29.81
N GLY A 301 -33.43 -7.53 -29.63
CA GLY A 301 -33.01 -8.70 -28.86
C GLY A 301 -31.68 -9.22 -29.38
N GLY A 302 -30.59 -8.72 -28.81
CA GLY A 302 -29.32 -9.40 -28.81
C GLY A 302 -29.55 -10.72 -28.09
N ARG A 303 -29.41 -11.84 -28.81
CA ARG A 303 -29.38 -13.19 -28.24
C ARG A 303 -28.25 -13.27 -27.21
N GLY A 304 -28.54 -12.87 -25.99
CA GLY A 304 -27.72 -13.12 -24.83
C GLY A 304 -27.68 -14.62 -24.66
N ARG A 305 -26.62 -15.28 -25.14
CA ARG A 305 -26.25 -16.61 -24.64
C ARG A 305 -26.28 -16.49 -23.12
N ALA A 306 -27.17 -17.24 -22.48
CA ALA A 306 -27.20 -17.38 -21.03
C ALA A 306 -25.83 -17.88 -20.57
N ARG A 307 -24.95 -16.96 -20.18
CA ARG A 307 -23.74 -17.30 -19.43
C ARG A 307 -24.26 -17.72 -18.07
N GLY A 308 -24.17 -19.01 -17.76
CA GLY A 308 -24.63 -19.56 -16.49
C GLY A 308 -24.12 -18.72 -15.32
N HIS A 309 -25.02 -18.43 -14.37
CA HIS A 309 -24.68 -17.70 -13.15
C HIS A 309 -23.53 -18.41 -12.42
N ARG A 310 -22.40 -17.72 -12.27
CA ARG A 310 -21.24 -18.22 -11.51
C ARG A 310 -21.30 -17.57 -10.13
N PHE A 311 -21.37 -18.38 -9.07
CA PHE A 311 -21.33 -17.92 -7.69
C PHE A 311 -20.13 -16.99 -7.44
N GLN A 312 -20.41 -15.77 -6.98
CA GLN A 312 -19.40 -14.72 -6.80
C GLN A 312 -19.02 -14.58 -5.32
N VAL A 313 -17.96 -15.29 -4.91
CA VAL A 313 -17.38 -15.21 -3.56
C VAL A 313 -17.12 -13.75 -3.14
N GLU A 314 -16.74 -12.90 -4.07
CA GLU A 314 -16.44 -11.48 -3.82
C GLU A 314 -17.63 -10.72 -3.22
N VAL A 315 -18.86 -11.03 -3.64
CA VAL A 315 -20.09 -10.39 -3.15
C VAL A 315 -20.31 -10.71 -1.67
N VAL A 316 -20.08 -11.97 -1.30
CA VAL A 316 -20.16 -12.44 0.09
C VAL A 316 -19.05 -11.80 0.94
N VAL A 317 -17.81 -11.82 0.46
CA VAL A 317 -16.66 -11.24 1.19
C VAL A 317 -16.82 -9.74 1.41
N ARG A 318 -17.31 -8.99 0.41
CA ARG A 318 -17.58 -7.54 0.55
C ARG A 318 -18.65 -7.27 1.62
N THR A 319 -19.66 -8.12 1.70
CA THR A 319 -20.72 -8.03 2.73
C THR A 319 -20.15 -8.36 4.11
N LEU A 320 -19.47 -9.51 4.26
CA LEU A 320 -18.83 -9.92 5.51
C LEU A 320 -17.83 -8.89 6.04
N LYS A 321 -17.02 -8.28 5.16
CA LYS A 321 -16.10 -7.20 5.52
C LYS A 321 -16.84 -6.08 6.25
N LEU A 322 -17.99 -5.65 5.74
CA LEU A 322 -18.71 -4.51 6.29
C LEU A 322 -19.43 -4.85 7.59
N VAL A 323 -19.96 -6.07 7.69
CA VAL A 323 -20.51 -6.57 8.96
C VAL A 323 -19.42 -6.64 10.03
N LEU A 324 -18.22 -7.15 9.69
CA LEU A 324 -17.09 -7.12 10.63
C LEU A 324 -16.71 -5.69 11.03
N ARG A 325 -16.64 -4.76 10.07
CA ARG A 325 -16.32 -3.37 10.38
C ARG A 325 -17.34 -2.77 11.36
N GLU A 326 -18.63 -3.05 11.18
CA GLU A 326 -19.67 -2.59 12.10
C GLU A 326 -19.48 -3.16 13.51
N PHE A 327 -19.20 -4.46 13.64
CA PHE A 327 -18.89 -5.05 14.94
C PHE A 327 -17.65 -4.42 15.60
N GLN A 328 -16.57 -4.21 14.84
CA GLN A 328 -15.36 -3.57 15.34
C GLN A 328 -15.64 -2.15 15.84
N ARG A 329 -16.40 -1.34 15.08
CA ARG A 329 -16.76 0.03 15.48
C ARG A 329 -17.62 0.05 16.75
N ARG A 330 -18.63 -0.82 16.84
CA ARG A 330 -19.50 -0.94 18.02
C ARG A 330 -18.70 -1.33 19.26
N TRP A 331 -17.84 -2.33 19.14
CA TRP A 331 -16.97 -2.79 20.22
C TRP A 331 -16.02 -1.69 20.69
N MET A 332 -15.37 -0.98 19.76
CA MET A 332 -14.50 0.15 20.13
C MET A 332 -15.27 1.25 20.88
N LYS A 333 -16.52 1.52 20.47
CA LYS A 333 -17.37 2.52 21.10
C LYS A 333 -17.85 2.10 22.50
N SER A 334 -18.16 0.81 22.70
CA SER A 334 -18.62 0.30 23.99
C SER A 334 -17.49 0.14 25.00
N GLU A 335 -16.36 -0.43 24.57
CA GLU A 335 -15.23 -0.71 25.47
C GLU A 335 -14.40 0.53 25.79
N GLN A 336 -14.40 1.53 24.90
CA GLN A 336 -13.57 2.74 25.02
C GLN A 336 -12.13 2.40 25.42
N SER A 337 -11.56 1.40 24.73
CA SER A 337 -10.26 0.82 25.06
C SER A 337 -9.43 0.60 23.80
N SER A 338 -8.11 0.74 23.92
CA SER A 338 -7.14 0.44 22.85
C SER A 338 -6.69 -1.03 22.86
N SER A 339 -7.31 -1.90 23.68
CA SER A 339 -6.92 -3.30 23.85
C SER A 339 -6.94 -4.11 22.54
N GLU A 340 -5.78 -4.56 22.09
CA GLU A 340 -5.66 -5.47 20.93
C GLU A 340 -6.26 -6.85 21.22
N ARG A 341 -6.12 -7.34 22.46
CA ARG A 341 -6.62 -8.68 22.84
C ARG A 341 -8.13 -8.78 22.71
N GLY A 342 -8.86 -7.72 23.08
CA GLY A 342 -10.31 -7.67 22.92
C GLY A 342 -10.74 -7.61 21.45
N MET A 343 -10.02 -6.84 20.63
CA MET A 343 -10.22 -6.82 19.18
C MET A 343 -9.96 -8.18 18.54
N HIS A 344 -8.90 -8.89 18.94
CA HIS A 344 -8.61 -10.24 18.49
C HIS A 344 -9.74 -11.21 18.86
N LEU A 345 -10.26 -11.13 20.10
CA LEU A 345 -11.38 -11.98 20.52
C LEU A 345 -12.61 -11.76 19.65
N LEU A 346 -12.97 -10.50 19.37
CA LEU A 346 -14.10 -10.17 18.49
C LEU A 346 -13.89 -10.76 17.08
N VAL A 347 -12.71 -10.59 16.49
CA VAL A 347 -12.41 -11.11 15.15
C VAL A 347 -12.45 -12.64 15.14
N THR A 348 -11.91 -13.30 16.18
CA THR A 348 -11.97 -14.76 16.33
C THR A 348 -13.42 -15.25 16.36
N GLN A 349 -14.27 -14.64 17.20
CA GLN A 349 -15.69 -15.01 17.29
C GLN A 349 -16.42 -14.76 15.96
N PHE A 350 -16.12 -13.64 15.28
CA PHE A 350 -16.68 -13.35 13.96
C PHE A 350 -16.26 -14.38 12.91
N LEU A 351 -14.99 -14.79 12.88
CA LEU A 351 -14.53 -15.84 11.98
C LEU A 351 -15.23 -17.17 12.28
N ASN A 352 -15.45 -17.51 13.54
CA ASN A 352 -16.20 -18.72 13.92
C ASN A 352 -17.68 -18.67 13.52
N LEU A 353 -18.30 -17.47 13.48
CA LEU A 353 -19.63 -17.27 12.86
C LEU A 353 -19.59 -17.50 11.34
N VAL A 354 -18.56 -16.99 10.67
CA VAL A 354 -18.38 -17.16 9.22
C VAL A 354 -18.18 -18.64 8.88
N THR A 355 -17.44 -19.38 9.70
CA THR A 355 -17.04 -20.76 9.40
C THR A 355 -17.97 -21.82 9.94
N GLY A 356 -19.05 -21.46 10.64
CA GLY A 356 -20.02 -22.43 11.15
C GLY A 356 -19.68 -23.03 12.51
N HIS A 357 -18.58 -22.59 13.15
CA HIS A 357 -18.15 -23.14 14.44
C HIS A 357 -18.86 -22.49 15.64
N HIS A 358 -19.57 -21.38 15.42
CA HIS A 358 -20.42 -20.75 16.43
C HIS A 358 -21.87 -21.27 16.32
N GLU A 359 -22.55 -21.51 17.45
CA GLU A 359 -23.94 -22.01 17.51
C GLU A 359 -24.93 -21.22 16.63
N ARG A 360 -24.75 -19.89 16.59
CA ARG A 360 -25.60 -18.94 15.83
C ARG A 360 -25.16 -18.70 14.39
N SER A 361 -24.23 -19.49 13.84
CA SER A 361 -23.73 -19.28 12.47
C SER A 361 -24.85 -19.34 11.43
N HIS A 362 -25.75 -20.30 11.54
CA HIS A 362 -26.87 -20.45 10.62
C HIS A 362 -27.79 -19.22 10.59
N LEU A 363 -28.12 -18.66 11.77
CA LEU A 363 -28.88 -17.40 11.89
C LEU A 363 -28.11 -16.24 11.28
N PHE A 364 -26.82 -16.11 11.59
CA PHE A 364 -25.96 -15.06 11.06
C PHE A 364 -25.92 -15.06 9.52
N TRP A 365 -25.75 -16.23 8.90
CA TRP A 365 -25.72 -16.35 7.44
C TRP A 365 -27.08 -16.01 6.81
N ARG A 366 -28.18 -16.44 7.43
CA ARG A 366 -29.53 -16.15 6.95
C ARG A 366 -29.87 -14.67 7.09
N GLU A 367 -29.69 -14.11 8.27
CA GLU A 367 -30.23 -12.79 8.63
C GLU A 367 -29.28 -11.63 8.30
N ASN A 368 -27.96 -11.84 8.42
CA ASN A 368 -26.99 -10.78 8.18
C ASN A 368 -26.32 -10.90 6.80
N VAL A 369 -25.84 -12.09 6.43
CA VAL A 369 -25.06 -12.26 5.19
C VAL A 369 -25.95 -12.25 3.95
N THR A 370 -26.98 -13.10 3.92
CA THR A 370 -27.88 -13.23 2.75
C THR A 370 -28.67 -11.95 2.51
N THR A 371 -29.29 -11.41 3.58
CA THR A 371 -29.98 -10.12 3.55
C THR A 371 -29.03 -8.99 3.13
N GLY A 372 -27.82 -8.95 3.69
CA GLY A 372 -26.82 -7.94 3.37
C GLY A 372 -26.38 -8.00 1.90
N VAL A 373 -26.21 -9.19 1.33
CA VAL A 373 -25.92 -9.35 -0.10
C VAL A 373 -27.07 -8.79 -0.95
N CYS A 374 -28.30 -9.18 -0.66
CA CYS A 374 -29.47 -8.76 -1.43
C CYS A 374 -29.71 -7.25 -1.37
N GLN A 375 -29.55 -6.63 -0.20
CA GLN A 375 -29.69 -5.19 -0.02
C GLN A 375 -28.65 -4.39 -0.81
N ARG A 376 -27.43 -4.92 -0.95
CA ARG A 376 -26.29 -4.19 -1.54
C ARG A 376 -26.15 -4.37 -3.03
N PHE A 377 -26.44 -5.56 -3.52
CA PHE A 377 -26.17 -5.98 -4.90
C PHE A 377 -27.46 -6.31 -5.66
N GLY A 378 -28.62 -6.16 -5.01
CA GLY A 378 -29.91 -6.55 -5.54
C GLY A 378 -30.19 -8.05 -5.40
N THR A 379 -31.45 -8.42 -5.57
CA THR A 379 -31.88 -9.83 -5.49
C THR A 379 -31.25 -10.70 -6.57
N VAL A 380 -30.90 -10.11 -7.72
CA VAL A 380 -30.22 -10.78 -8.84
C VAL A 380 -28.78 -11.23 -8.55
N ALA A 381 -28.19 -10.77 -7.44
CA ALA A 381 -26.82 -11.14 -7.07
C ALA A 381 -26.67 -12.61 -6.66
N LEU A 382 -27.77 -13.24 -6.24
CA LEU A 382 -27.84 -14.63 -5.83
C LEU A 382 -28.94 -15.34 -6.65
N THR A 383 -28.78 -16.62 -6.97
CA THR A 383 -29.89 -17.42 -7.49
C THR A 383 -30.96 -17.63 -6.41
N GLU A 384 -32.12 -18.13 -6.80
CA GLU A 384 -33.16 -18.51 -5.84
C GLU A 384 -32.69 -19.59 -4.86
N SER A 385 -31.98 -20.62 -5.34
CA SER A 385 -31.38 -21.65 -4.50
C SER A 385 -30.30 -21.09 -3.56
N GLU A 386 -29.46 -20.17 -4.04
CA GLU A 386 -28.45 -19.50 -3.23
C GLU A 386 -29.08 -18.61 -2.15
N ARG A 387 -30.19 -17.93 -2.44
CA ARG A 387 -30.90 -17.13 -1.41
C ARG A 387 -31.57 -18.01 -0.36
N ALA A 388 -32.12 -19.16 -0.76
CA ALA A 388 -32.76 -20.08 0.17
C ALA A 388 -31.75 -20.76 1.12
N GLY A 389 -30.51 -20.97 0.68
CA GLY A 389 -29.51 -21.74 1.42
C GLY A 389 -28.06 -21.29 1.20
N LEU A 390 -27.76 -19.99 1.32
CA LEU A 390 -26.41 -19.46 1.05
C LEU A 390 -25.33 -20.11 1.92
N TRP A 391 -25.67 -20.39 3.18
CA TRP A 391 -24.80 -21.14 4.09
C TRP A 391 -24.47 -22.51 3.52
N THR A 392 -25.48 -23.31 3.20
CA THR A 392 -25.35 -24.66 2.62
C THR A 392 -24.48 -24.64 1.36
N VAL A 393 -24.73 -23.69 0.46
CA VAL A 393 -23.95 -23.49 -0.77
C VAL A 393 -22.46 -23.24 -0.50
N CYS A 394 -22.12 -22.60 0.62
CA CYS A 394 -20.75 -22.31 1.04
C CYS A 394 -20.14 -23.42 1.92
N SER A 395 -20.93 -24.06 2.78
CA SER A 395 -20.48 -25.07 3.74
C SER A 395 -20.24 -26.43 3.09
N ASP A 396 -21.06 -26.79 2.10
CA ASP A 396 -20.96 -28.07 1.39
C ASP A 396 -19.73 -28.11 0.47
N ARG A 397 -19.09 -26.94 0.26
CA ARG A 397 -17.90 -26.74 -0.58
C ARG A 397 -16.79 -26.10 0.24
N PRO A 398 -15.98 -26.90 0.98
CA PRO A 398 -14.93 -26.39 1.87
C PRO A 398 -13.94 -25.43 1.19
N GLU A 399 -13.69 -25.59 -0.11
CA GLU A 399 -12.85 -24.72 -0.93
C GLU A 399 -13.41 -23.29 -1.04
N ILE A 400 -14.73 -23.13 -1.08
CA ILE A 400 -15.40 -21.83 -1.14
C ILE A 400 -15.27 -21.13 0.20
N LEU A 401 -15.59 -21.82 1.29
CA LEU A 401 -15.47 -21.27 2.63
C LEU A 401 -14.02 -20.86 2.95
N LEU A 402 -13.04 -21.68 2.55
CA LEU A 402 -11.62 -21.34 2.67
C LEU A 402 -11.25 -20.11 1.85
N THR A 403 -11.81 -19.96 0.65
CA THR A 403 -11.58 -18.79 -0.21
C THR A 403 -12.20 -17.54 0.41
N ILE A 404 -13.40 -17.64 0.96
CA ILE A 404 -14.07 -16.55 1.69
C ILE A 404 -13.19 -16.08 2.86
N VAL A 405 -12.70 -17.00 3.69
CA VAL A 405 -11.83 -16.67 4.83
C VAL A 405 -10.54 -15.99 4.33
N LYS A 406 -9.87 -16.54 3.31
CA LYS A 406 -8.61 -15.98 2.78
C LYS A 406 -8.78 -14.57 2.23
N GLU A 407 -9.83 -14.32 1.45
CA GLU A 407 -10.09 -12.99 0.91
C GLU A 407 -10.57 -12.04 2.00
N LEU A 408 -11.38 -12.51 2.96
CA LEU A 408 -11.84 -11.69 4.09
C LEU A 408 -10.67 -11.18 4.92
N VAL A 409 -9.77 -12.07 5.38
CA VAL A 409 -8.63 -11.66 6.22
C VAL A 409 -7.67 -10.72 5.49
N LYS A 410 -7.54 -10.89 4.17
CA LYS A 410 -6.77 -9.98 3.31
C LYS A 410 -7.38 -8.58 3.26
N VAL A 411 -8.70 -8.47 3.06
CA VAL A 411 -9.38 -7.16 2.96
C VAL A 411 -9.66 -6.49 4.31
N THR A 412 -9.46 -7.20 5.42
CA THR A 412 -9.63 -6.68 6.79
C THR A 412 -8.30 -6.52 7.55
N GLY A 413 -7.19 -6.94 6.97
CA GLY A 413 -5.84 -6.82 7.56
C GLY A 413 -5.53 -7.83 8.67
N VAL A 414 -6.36 -8.86 8.84
CA VAL A 414 -6.15 -9.89 9.86
C VAL A 414 -4.98 -10.79 9.44
N ARG A 415 -3.99 -10.93 10.32
CA ARG A 415 -2.82 -11.79 10.08
C ARG A 415 -2.83 -12.96 11.04
N PHE A 416 -2.85 -14.17 10.50
CA PHE A 416 -2.68 -15.38 11.30
C PHE A 416 -1.21 -15.70 11.56
N LYS A 417 -0.97 -16.50 12.61
CA LYS A 417 0.33 -17.17 12.83
C LYS A 417 0.63 -18.14 11.69
N GLU A 418 1.92 -18.39 11.45
CA GLU A 418 2.32 -19.25 10.32
C GLU A 418 1.84 -20.70 10.47
N SER A 419 1.73 -21.21 11.70
CA SER A 419 1.14 -22.52 11.98
C SER A 419 -0.29 -22.66 11.47
N VAL A 420 -1.09 -21.59 11.57
CA VAL A 420 -2.47 -21.55 11.07
C VAL A 420 -2.48 -21.43 9.54
N ASN A 421 -1.61 -20.59 8.97
CA ASN A 421 -1.47 -20.48 7.51
C ASN A 421 -1.07 -21.82 6.89
N GLN A 422 -0.16 -22.57 7.51
CA GLN A 422 0.23 -23.91 7.06
C GLN A 422 -0.95 -24.88 7.08
N LYS A 423 -1.74 -24.90 8.17
CA LYS A 423 -2.98 -25.70 8.27
C LYS A 423 -4.00 -25.33 7.15
N LEU A 424 -4.17 -24.04 6.86
CA LEU A 424 -5.07 -23.56 5.81
C LEU A 424 -4.55 -23.82 4.38
N ARG A 425 -3.24 -24.07 4.22
CA ARG A 425 -2.63 -24.47 2.93
C ARG A 425 -2.74 -25.97 2.70
N SER A 426 -2.41 -26.79 3.70
CA SER A 426 -2.38 -28.27 3.58
C SER A 426 -3.77 -28.87 3.37
N ARG A 427 -4.82 -28.22 3.87
CA ARG A 427 -6.23 -28.62 3.66
C ARG A 427 -6.72 -28.51 2.21
N LYS A 428 -5.95 -27.94 1.28
CA LYS A 428 -6.28 -28.00 -0.16
C LYS A 428 -6.31 -29.44 -0.71
N ALA A 429 -5.75 -30.42 0.00
CA ALA A 429 -5.48 -31.74 -0.56
C ALA A 429 -6.42 -32.86 -0.10
N LYS A 430 -6.86 -32.91 1.16
CA LYS A 430 -7.66 -34.02 1.71
C LYS A 430 -8.45 -33.59 2.95
N SER A 431 -9.75 -33.85 2.98
CA SER A 431 -10.65 -33.99 4.15
C SER A 431 -11.88 -33.06 4.21
N VAL A 432 -13.00 -33.72 4.53
CA VAL A 432 -14.44 -33.39 4.41
C VAL A 432 -15.02 -32.70 5.65
N VAL A 433 -14.20 -32.15 6.55
CA VAL A 433 -14.74 -31.57 7.79
C VAL A 433 -15.16 -30.12 7.59
N VAL A 434 -16.47 -29.91 7.60
CA VAL A 434 -17.14 -28.60 7.61
C VAL A 434 -16.65 -27.77 8.81
N GLY A 435 -16.23 -26.54 8.53
CA GLY A 435 -15.92 -25.52 9.53
C GLY A 435 -14.46 -25.44 9.98
N PHE A 436 -14.04 -24.21 10.25
CA PHE A 436 -12.74 -23.87 10.81
C PHE A 436 -12.97 -23.26 12.18
N GLU A 437 -12.42 -23.86 13.21
CA GLU A 437 -12.36 -23.21 14.51
C GLU A 437 -11.12 -22.33 14.56
N PHE A 438 -11.33 -21.08 14.91
CA PHE A 438 -10.29 -20.15 15.27
C PHE A 438 -10.28 -19.94 16.77
N HIS A 439 -9.08 -19.85 17.32
CA HIS A 439 -8.82 -19.52 18.70
C HIS A 439 -8.19 -18.13 18.78
N LEU A 440 -8.26 -17.51 19.96
CA LEU A 440 -7.65 -16.20 20.20
C LEU A 440 -6.15 -16.19 19.85
N GLY A 441 -5.47 -17.31 20.13
CA GLY A 441 -4.05 -17.48 19.86
C GLY A 441 -3.68 -17.65 18.38
N ASP A 442 -4.65 -17.77 17.47
CA ASP A 442 -4.39 -17.96 16.04
C ASP A 442 -4.09 -16.65 15.31
N ILE A 443 -4.61 -15.54 15.82
CA ILE A 443 -4.37 -14.19 15.29
C ILE A 443 -3.03 -13.67 15.82
N ARG A 444 -2.14 -13.28 14.91
CA ARG A 444 -0.86 -12.65 15.20
C ARG A 444 -1.03 -11.15 15.41
N ASP A 445 -1.65 -10.48 14.45
CA ASP A 445 -1.90 -9.04 14.48
C ASP A 445 -3.08 -8.69 13.56
N ILE A 446 -3.62 -7.49 13.74
CA ILE A 446 -4.51 -6.83 12.79
C ILE A 446 -3.75 -5.63 12.26
N GLU A 447 -3.35 -5.69 10.99
CA GLU A 447 -2.60 -4.65 10.31
C GLU A 447 -3.57 -3.67 9.62
N ALA A 448 -3.14 -2.42 9.44
CA ALA A 448 -3.91 -1.48 8.62
C ALA A 448 -3.81 -1.88 7.14
N VAL A 449 -4.94 -1.92 6.45
CA VAL A 449 -4.98 -2.13 5.00
C VAL A 449 -4.85 -0.77 4.31
N VAL A 450 -3.76 -0.60 3.56
CA VAL A 450 -3.46 0.66 2.87
C VAL A 450 -3.92 0.58 1.42
N THR A 451 -4.69 1.57 0.98
CA THR A 451 -4.92 1.83 -0.44
C THR A 451 -4.06 3.03 -0.85
N PRO A 452 -3.00 2.83 -1.63
CA PRO A 452 -2.14 3.92 -2.06
C PRO A 452 -2.82 4.78 -3.14
N MET A 453 -2.44 6.05 -3.24
CA MET A 453 -2.65 6.86 -4.43
C MET A 453 -1.96 6.18 -5.62
N ALA A 454 -2.64 6.05 -6.75
CA ALA A 454 -2.01 5.68 -8.01
C ALA A 454 -1.15 6.86 -8.47
N ILE A 455 0.17 6.63 -8.56
CA ILE A 455 1.18 7.63 -8.93
C ILE A 455 1.57 7.49 -10.41
N TYR A 456 1.54 6.26 -10.91
CA TYR A 456 1.94 5.90 -12.27
C TYR A 456 0.71 5.31 -12.99
N GLN A 457 0.57 5.66 -14.28
CA GLN A 457 -0.41 5.05 -15.18
C GLN A 457 0.02 3.66 -15.64
#